data_AF-A0A1D2RAF9-F1
#
_entry.id   AF-A0A1D2RAF9-F1
#
_cell.length_a   1.000
_cell.length_b   1.000
_cell.length_c   1.000
_cell.angle_alpha   90.00
_cell.angle_beta   90.00
_cell.angle_gamma   90.00
#
_symmetry.space_group_name_H-M   'P 1'
#
loop_
_entity.id
_entity.type
_entity.pdbx_description
1 polymer ?
#
loop_
_entity_poly.entity_id
_entity_poly.type
_entity_poly.pdbx_seq_one_letter_code
_entity_poly.pdbx_strand_id
1 'polypeptide(L)' 'MAEINWTEEAEEWLKKIYDYIAEDDKDAAIKLVNSIYKRAEILKDFPFLGQRLLDWSDRNIRVLLYGHYRIAYYIN' A
#
# COMPACT_ATOMS: atom_id res chain seq x y z
N MET A 1 -18.89 -1.90 0.52
CA MET A 1 -17.49 -1.49 0.69
C MET A 1 -16.69 -2.73 1.02
N ALA A 2 -15.52 -2.89 0.41
CA ALA A 2 -14.56 -3.91 0.79
C ALA A 2 -13.90 -3.55 2.13
N GLU A 3 -13.38 -4.56 2.81
CA GLU A 3 -12.54 -4.39 4.01
C GLU A 3 -11.06 -4.45 3.61
N ILE A 4 -10.25 -3.60 4.23
CA ILE A 4 -8.80 -3.62 4.03
C ILE A 4 -8.17 -4.34 5.22
N ASN A 5 -7.50 -5.45 4.92
CA ASN A 5 -6.70 -6.19 5.87
C ASN A 5 -5.22 -6.00 5.52
N TRP A 6 -4.47 -5.37 6.43
CA TRP A 6 -3.02 -5.22 6.29
C TRP A 6 -2.33 -6.52 6.70
N THR A 7 -1.41 -7.00 5.87
CA THR A 7 -0.56 -8.14 6.23
C THR A 7 0.57 -7.65 7.12
N GLU A 8 1.10 -8.54 7.96
CA GLU A 8 2.29 -8.26 8.77
C GLU A 8 3.47 -7.81 7.89
N GLU A 9 3.65 -8.42 6.72
CA GLU A 9 4.65 -8.01 5.74
C GLU A 9 4.44 -6.56 5.25
N ALA A 10 3.20 -6.15 4.99
CA ALA A 10 2.90 -4.79 4.55
C ALA A 10 3.20 -3.76 5.66
N GLU A 11 2.88 -4.10 6.91
CA GLU A 11 3.23 -3.26 8.07
C GLU A 11 4.74 -3.15 8.27
N GLU A 12 5.48 -4.24 8.10
CA GLU A 12 6.95 -4.23 8.17
C GLU A 12 7.56 -3.34 7.07
N TRP A 13 7.02 -3.39 5.85
CA TRP A 13 7.45 -2.49 4.77
C TRP A 13 7.18 -1.02 5.09
N LEU A 14 6.00 -0.69 5.63
CA LEU A 14 5.70 0.67 6.06
C LEU A 14 6.64 1.14 7.17
N LYS A 15 6.98 0.26 8.12
CA LYS A 15 7.97 0.54 9.16
C LYS A 15 9.36 0.80 8.57
N LYS A 16 9.82 0.00 7.61
CA LYS A 16 11.11 0.22 6.93
C LYS A 16 11.16 1.55 6.18
N ILE A 17 10.06 1.92 5.50
CA ILE A 17 9.94 3.23 4.84
C ILE A 17 10.03 4.36 5.87
N TYR A 18 9.31 4.22 6.99
CA TYR A 18 9.36 5.18 8.08
C TYR A 18 10.77 5.34 8.63
N ASP A 19 11.39 4.23 9.06
CA ASP A 19 12.68 4.23 9.72
C ASP A 19 13.74 4.89 8.82
N TYR A 20 13.76 4.55 7.53
CA TYR A 20 14.69 5.11 6.56
C TYR A 20 14.57 6.63 6.42
N ILE A 21 13.35 7.17 6.30
CA ILE A 21 13.15 8.61 6.10
C ILE A 21 13.32 9.37 7.42
N ALA A 22 12.96 8.75 8.54
CA ALA A 22 13.04 9.33 9.88
C ALA A 22 14.49 9.57 10.35
N GLU A 23 15.48 8.96 9.70
CA GLU A 23 16.90 9.28 9.88
C GLU A 23 17.19 10.75 9.51
N ASP A 24 16.51 11.28 8.47
CA ASP A 24 16.70 12.65 7.97
C ASP A 24 15.56 13.60 8.40
N ASP A 25 14.31 13.18 8.26
CA ASP A 25 13.12 13.99 8.54
C ASP A 25 11.95 13.12 9.05
N LYS A 26 11.74 13.15 10.38
CA LYS A 26 10.66 12.40 11.04
C LYS A 26 9.27 12.86 10.64
N ASP A 27 9.05 14.16 10.42
CA ASP A 27 7.74 14.68 10.05
C ASP A 27 7.39 14.25 8.61
N ALA A 28 8.37 14.24 7.72
CA ALA A 28 8.20 13.68 6.38
C ALA A 28 7.89 12.18 6.42
N ALA A 29 8.58 11.40 7.25
CA ALA A 29 8.31 9.97 7.43
C ALA A 29 6.86 9.70 7.88
N ILE A 30 6.38 10.42 8.91
CA ILE A 30 5.00 10.32 9.40
C ILE A 30 4.01 10.68 8.29
N LYS A 31 4.23 11.82 7.60
CA LYS A 31 3.33 12.30 6.54
C LYS A 31 3.24 11.28 5.39
N LEU A 32 4.35 10.68 5.01
CA LEU A 32 4.38 9.73 3.90
C LEU A 32 3.64 8.44 4.24
N VAL A 33 3.93 7.83 5.39
CA VAL A 33 3.25 6.59 5.83
C VAL A 33 1.73 6.82 5.95
N ASN A 34 1.32 7.92 6.59
CA ASN A 34 -0.10 8.27 6.69
C ASN A 34 -0.75 8.48 5.31
N SER A 35 -0.01 9.03 4.35
CA SER A 35 -0.52 9.21 3.00
C SER A 35 -0.66 7.89 2.24
N ILE A 36 0.22 6.91 2.47
CA ILE A 36 0.07 5.55 1.91
C ILE A 36 -1.18 4.88 2.47
N TYR A 37 -1.40 4.93 3.79
CA TYR A 37 -2.64 4.44 4.40
C TYR A 37 -3.87 5.12 3.80
N LYS A 38 -3.87 6.46 3.74
CA LYS A 38 -4.99 7.23 3.16
C LYS A 38 -5.22 6.90 1.69
N ARG A 39 -4.17 6.62 0.92
CA ARG A 39 -4.31 6.23 -0.48
C ARG A 39 -4.94 4.84 -0.59
N ALA A 40 -4.58 3.90 0.27
CA ALA A 40 -5.15 2.55 0.26
C ALA A 40 -6.66 2.54 0.55
N GLU A 41 -7.17 3.48 1.36
CA GLU A 41 -8.59 3.58 1.71
C GLU A 41 -9.54 3.64 0.51
N ILE A 42 -9.10 4.15 -0.65
CA ILE A 42 -9.91 4.16 -1.88
C ILE A 42 -10.32 2.75 -2.34
N LEU A 43 -9.56 1.71 -1.94
CA LEU A 43 -9.82 0.33 -2.29
C LEU A 43 -11.07 -0.24 -1.58
N LYS A 44 -11.57 0.41 -0.52
CA LYS A 44 -12.85 0.06 0.09
C LYS A 44 -14.02 0.28 -0.87
N ASP A 45 -13.94 1.32 -1.68
CA ASP A 45 -14.98 1.66 -2.66
C ASP A 45 -14.65 1.10 -4.05
N PHE A 46 -13.36 1.07 -4.41
CA PHE A 46 -12.88 0.66 -5.73
C PHE A 46 -11.80 -0.43 -5.62
N PRO A 47 -12.14 -1.66 -5.17
CA PRO A 47 -11.15 -2.72 -4.94
C PRO A 47 -10.39 -3.12 -6.20
N PHE A 48 -10.96 -2.91 -7.39
CA PHE A 48 -10.33 -3.27 -8.67
C PHE A 48 -9.48 -2.14 -9.29
N LEU A 49 -9.31 -1.00 -8.60
CA LEU A 49 -8.63 0.19 -9.13
C LEU A 49 -7.15 -0.06 -9.49
N GLY A 50 -6.47 -0.94 -8.76
CA GLY A 50 -5.08 -1.28 -9.04
C GLY A 50 -4.90 -2.09 -10.33
N GLN A 51 -3.74 -1.89 -10.96
CA GLN A 51 -3.35 -2.64 -12.15
C GLN A 51 -3.19 -4.12 -11.80
N ARG A 52 -3.95 -4.99 -12.47
CA ARG A 52 -3.83 -6.45 -12.31
C ARG A 52 -2.48 -6.92 -12.87
N LEU A 53 -1.80 -7.76 -12.11
CA LEU A 53 -0.58 -8.43 -12.56
C LEU A 53 -0.97 -9.74 -13.25
N LEU A 54 -0.65 -9.86 -14.55
CA LEU A 54 -1.07 -10.99 -15.38
C LEU A 54 -0.25 -12.25 -15.12
N ASP A 55 0.99 -12.09 -14.66
CA ASP A 55 1.92 -13.20 -14.37
C ASP A 55 1.44 -14.12 -13.23
N TRP A 56 0.47 -13.65 -12.44
CA TRP A 56 -0.16 -14.40 -11.35
C TRP A 56 -1.67 -14.53 -11.57
N SER A 57 -2.10 -14.99 -12.74
CA SER A 57 -3.52 -15.04 -13.14
C SER A 57 -4.46 -15.65 -12.09
N ASP A 58 -3.99 -16.69 -11.38
CA ASP A 58 -4.75 -17.46 -10.40
C ASP A 58 -4.95 -16.73 -9.07
N ARG A 59 -4.18 -15.65 -8.85
CA ARG A 59 -4.30 -14.77 -7.69
C ARG A 59 -4.75 -13.40 -8.18
N ASN A 60 -5.78 -12.80 -7.59
CA ASN A 60 -6.25 -11.48 -8.02
C ASN A 60 -5.34 -10.37 -7.48
N ILE A 61 -4.04 -10.46 -7.78
CA ILE A 61 -2.98 -9.56 -7.33
C ILE A 61 -2.99 -8.30 -8.19
N ARG A 62 -2.89 -7.16 -7.50
CA ARG A 62 -3.00 -5.83 -8.06
C ARG A 62 -1.99 -4.89 -7.43
N VAL A 63 -1.63 -3.85 -8.18
CA VAL A 63 -0.76 -2.79 -7.69
C VAL A 63 -1.47 -1.44 -7.83
N LEU A 64 -1.61 -0.75 -6.70
CA LEU A 64 -2.04 0.65 -6.64
C LEU A 64 -0.80 1.54 -6.52
N LEU A 65 -0.71 2.58 -7.36
CA LEU A 65 0.41 3.52 -7.35
C LEU A 65 0.14 4.70 -6.41
N TYR A 66 1.18 5.14 -5.69
CA TYR A 66 1.21 6.36 -4.89
C TYR A 66 2.59 7.02 -4.92
N GLY A 67 2.74 8.11 -5.68
CA GLY A 67 4.05 8.73 -5.89
C GLY A 67 5.05 7.71 -6.45
N HIS A 68 6.15 7.49 -5.74
CA HIS A 68 7.18 6.50 -6.08
C HIS A 68 6.94 5.11 -5.46
N TYR A 69 5.84 4.91 -4.75
CA TYR A 69 5.52 3.67 -4.05
C TYR A 69 4.49 2.84 -4.80
N ARG A 70 4.64 1.52 -4.66
CA ARG A 70 3.70 0.51 -5.15
C ARG A 70 3.06 -0.17 -3.96
N ILE A 71 1.74 -0.08 -3.88
CA ILE A 71 0.93 -0.76 -2.86
C ILE A 71 0.41 -2.04 -3.52
N ALA A 72 1.08 -3.16 -3.25
CA ALA A 72 0.64 -4.46 -3.71
C ALA A 72 -0.47 -4.98 -2.82
N TYR A 73 -1.53 -5.52 -3.41
CA TYR A 73 -2.65 -6.11 -2.68
C TYR A 73 -3.27 -7.22 -3.52
N TYR A 74 -4.12 -8.03 -2.90
CA TYR A 74 -4.91 -9.03 -3.59
C TYR A 74 -6.36 -8.95 -3.13
N ILE A 75 -7.26 -9.41 -3.98
CA ILE A 75 -8.69 -9.52 -3.67
C ILE A 75 -8.94 -10.99 -3.33
N ASN A 76 -9.44 -11.24 -2.11
CA ASN A 76 -9.94 -12.54 -1.66
C ASN A 76 -11.22 -12.94 -2.40
#